data_AF-A0A6B0RZJ1-F1
#
_entry.id   AF-A0A6B0RZJ1-F1
#
_cell.length_a   1.000
_cell.length_b   1.000
_cell.length_c   1.000
_cell.angle_alpha   90.00
_cell.angle_beta   90.00
_cell.angle_gamma   90.00
#
_symmetry.space_group_name_H-M   'P 1'
#
loop_
_entity.id
_entity.type
_entity.pdbx_description
1 polymer ?
#
loop_
_entity_poly.entity_id
_entity_poly.type
_entity_poly.pdbx_seq_one_letter_code
_entity_poly.pdbx_strand_id
1 'polypeptide(L)'
;MMNENFVPFYKKCMATEVDADALGEEWKGSVVRISGGNDKQEDDVHQYVMRKPLNKDGKKPRTKAPKIQRLVTPRVLQHKHRHIALKKQRTKKNKDEAAEYAKLLAKRMKEAKEKRQEQIAKRWRLWHKSLMKF
;
A
#
# COMPACT_ATOMS: atom_id res chain seq x y z
N MET A 1 19.53 -8.92 -33.88
CA MET A 1 20.70 -9.78 -34.17
C MET A 1 21.39 -10.01 -32.84
N MET A 2 21.63 -11.27 -32.43
CA MET A 2 22.32 -11.54 -31.16
C MET A 2 23.82 -11.27 -31.35
N ASN A 3 24.46 -10.60 -30.40
CA ASN A 3 25.92 -10.41 -30.43
C ASN A 3 26.60 -11.78 -30.33
N GLU A 4 27.38 -12.13 -31.33
CA GLU A 4 28.00 -13.46 -31.46
C GLU A 4 29.04 -13.73 -30.35
N ASN A 5 29.63 -12.67 -29.79
CA ASN A 5 30.61 -12.73 -28.70
C ASN A 5 30.06 -13.33 -27.40
N PHE A 6 28.73 -13.37 -27.20
CA PHE A 6 28.12 -13.95 -26.01
C PHE A 6 27.63 -15.39 -26.21
N VAL A 7 27.74 -15.94 -27.43
CA VAL A 7 27.38 -17.34 -27.77
C VAL A 7 28.00 -18.36 -26.79
N PRO A 8 29.25 -18.21 -26.33
CA PRO A 8 29.85 -19.15 -25.37
C PRO A 8 29.17 -19.18 -23.99
N PHE A 9 28.50 -18.09 -23.59
CA PHE A 9 27.79 -17.98 -22.32
C PHE A 9 26.34 -18.46 -22.41
N TYR A 10 25.76 -18.54 -23.61
CA TYR A 10 24.42 -19.08 -23.80
C TYR A 10 24.38 -20.59 -23.59
N LYS A 11 23.33 -21.08 -22.93
CA LYS A 11 23.12 -22.50 -22.59
C LYS A 11 24.20 -23.09 -21.66
N LYS A 12 24.93 -22.24 -20.92
CA LYS A 12 25.80 -22.63 -19.80
C LYS A 12 25.09 -22.35 -18.47
N CYS A 13 25.39 -23.14 -17.45
CA CYS A 13 24.76 -23.01 -16.14
C CYS A 13 25.48 -21.98 -15.27
N MET A 14 24.78 -21.47 -14.25
CA MET A 14 25.41 -20.69 -13.18
C MET A 14 26.49 -21.54 -12.49
N ALA A 15 27.53 -20.87 -12.01
CA ALA A 15 28.76 -21.46 -11.48
C ALA A 15 29.62 -22.26 -12.48
N THR A 16 29.26 -22.30 -13.77
CA THR A 16 30.14 -22.84 -14.82
C THR A 16 31.25 -21.84 -15.14
N GLU A 17 32.47 -22.35 -15.21
CA GLU A 17 33.66 -21.65 -15.68
C GLU A 17 33.69 -21.72 -17.21
N VAL A 18 33.74 -20.54 -17.84
CA VAL A 18 33.73 -20.39 -19.30
C VAL A 18 34.90 -19.50 -19.70
N ASP A 19 35.59 -19.89 -20.76
CA ASP A 19 36.68 -19.11 -21.33
C ASP A 19 36.13 -17.79 -21.88
N ALA A 20 36.69 -16.68 -21.42
CA ALA A 20 36.26 -15.33 -21.75
C ALA A 20 36.89 -14.79 -23.04
N ASP A 21 37.65 -15.62 -23.76
CA ASP A 21 38.38 -15.27 -24.98
C ASP A 21 37.51 -14.62 -26.07
N ALA A 22 36.24 -15.02 -26.14
CA ALA A 22 35.27 -14.48 -27.11
C ALA A 22 34.77 -13.07 -26.77
N LEU A 23 35.07 -12.54 -25.57
CA LEU A 23 34.63 -11.20 -25.14
C LEU A 23 35.57 -10.08 -25.64
N GLY A 24 36.79 -10.42 -26.09
CA GLY A 24 37.77 -9.47 -26.64
C GLY A 24 39.21 -9.87 -26.30
N GLU A 25 40.20 -9.28 -26.98
CA GLU A 25 41.63 -9.61 -26.79
C GLU A 25 42.12 -9.42 -25.35
N GLU A 26 41.52 -8.47 -24.62
CA GLU A 26 41.84 -8.16 -23.22
C GLU A 26 41.47 -9.30 -22.25
N TRP A 27 40.55 -10.18 -22.64
CA TRP A 27 40.04 -11.29 -21.81
C TRP A 27 40.63 -12.64 -22.22
N LYS A 28 41.54 -12.65 -23.18
CA LYS A 28 42.16 -13.86 -23.72
C LYS A 28 43.00 -14.58 -22.65
N GLY A 29 42.66 -15.84 -22.39
CA GLY A 29 43.25 -16.67 -21.34
C GLY A 29 42.59 -16.54 -19.97
N SER A 30 41.52 -15.73 -19.84
CA SER A 30 40.77 -15.60 -18.59
C SER A 30 39.60 -16.58 -18.56
N VAL A 31 39.48 -17.31 -17.45
CA VAL A 31 38.34 -18.20 -17.20
C VAL A 31 37.40 -17.51 -16.21
N VAL A 32 36.18 -17.24 -16.65
CA VAL A 32 35.19 -16.50 -15.85
C VAL A 32 34.07 -17.44 -15.42
N ARG A 33 33.69 -17.37 -14.15
CA ARG A 33 32.59 -18.16 -13.59
C ARG A 33 31.29 -17.37 -13.62
N ILE A 34 30.26 -17.92 -14.27
CA ILE A 34 28.94 -17.28 -14.39
C ILE A 34 28.28 -17.17 -13.01
N SER A 35 28.22 -15.97 -12.42
CA SER A 35 27.62 -15.74 -11.09
C SER A 35 26.11 -15.42 -11.13
N GLY A 36 25.59 -15.04 -12.30
CA GLY A 36 24.17 -14.76 -12.54
C GLY A 36 23.93 -13.43 -13.26
N GLY A 37 22.65 -13.05 -13.38
CA GLY A 37 22.16 -11.79 -13.95
C GLY A 37 20.68 -11.59 -13.61
N ASN A 38 20.14 -10.38 -13.77
CA ASN A 38 18.72 -10.09 -13.53
C ASN A 38 17.96 -10.05 -14.87
N ASP A 39 16.86 -10.80 -14.97
CA ASP A 39 15.93 -10.72 -16.09
C ASP A 39 15.05 -9.45 -16.02
N LYS A 40 14.41 -9.11 -17.14
CA LYS A 40 13.47 -7.98 -17.26
C LYS A 40 12.19 -8.29 -16.46
N GLN A 41 12.17 -7.99 -15.16
CA GLN A 41 11.11 -7.72 -14.15
C GLN A 41 9.62 -8.16 -14.31
N GLU A 42 9.15 -8.65 -15.45
CA GLU A 42 7.78 -9.09 -15.75
C GLU A 42 7.56 -10.60 -15.55
N ASP A 43 8.62 -11.37 -15.28
CA ASP A 43 8.53 -12.83 -15.24
C ASP A 43 7.85 -13.35 -13.96
N ASP A 44 6.88 -14.27 -14.14
CA ASP A 44 6.14 -14.87 -13.05
C ASP A 44 7.01 -15.88 -12.27
N VAL A 45 7.41 -15.47 -11.05
CA VAL A 45 8.24 -16.26 -10.13
C VAL A 45 7.62 -17.63 -9.80
N HIS A 46 6.31 -17.82 -9.96
CA HIS A 46 5.66 -19.13 -9.74
C HIS A 46 6.21 -20.24 -10.63
N GLN A 47 6.65 -19.90 -11.83
CA GLN A 47 7.10 -20.86 -12.84
C GLN A 47 8.48 -21.42 -12.51
N TYR A 48 9.32 -20.63 -11.83
CA TYR A 48 10.72 -20.95 -11.53
C TYR A 48 10.92 -21.61 -10.15
N VAL A 49 9.84 -21.90 -9.43
CA VAL A 49 9.93 -22.55 -8.12
C VAL A 49 10.34 -24.02 -8.25
N MET A 50 11.46 -24.38 -7.63
CA MET A 50 11.92 -25.77 -7.57
C MET A 50 10.86 -26.68 -6.90
N ARG A 51 10.47 -27.74 -7.60
CA ARG A 51 9.51 -28.74 -7.14
C ARG A 51 10.22 -30.00 -6.65
N LYS A 52 9.87 -30.46 -5.45
CA LYS A 52 10.38 -31.72 -4.89
C LYS A 52 9.47 -32.89 -5.28
N PRO A 53 9.95 -33.92 -6.00
CA PRO A 53 9.19 -35.15 -6.22
C PRO A 53 9.07 -35.93 -4.90
N LEU A 54 7.89 -36.45 -4.62
CA LEU A 54 7.58 -37.26 -3.45
C LEU A 54 6.90 -38.55 -3.93
N ASN A 55 7.65 -39.65 -3.84
CA ASN A 55 7.17 -41.00 -4.13
C ASN A 55 6.94 -41.69 -2.78
N LYS A 56 5.71 -42.10 -2.51
CA LYS A 56 5.34 -42.89 -1.32
C LYS A 56 4.75 -44.21 -1.82
N ASP A 57 5.15 -45.32 -1.21
CA ASP A 57 4.69 -46.65 -1.59
C ASP A 57 3.16 -46.74 -1.55
N GLY A 58 2.56 -47.22 -2.65
CA GLY A 58 1.12 -47.32 -2.83
C GLY A 58 0.39 -46.01 -3.20
N LYS A 59 1.08 -44.88 -3.33
CA LYS A 59 0.47 -43.60 -3.77
C LYS A 59 1.09 -43.13 -5.08
N LYS A 60 0.25 -42.55 -5.95
CA LYS A 60 0.71 -41.93 -7.21
C LYS A 60 1.82 -40.91 -6.90
N PRO A 61 2.88 -40.83 -7.72
CA PRO A 61 3.97 -39.87 -7.53
C PRO A 61 3.40 -38.44 -7.54
N ARG A 62 3.78 -37.60 -6.58
CA ARG A 62 3.34 -36.20 -6.47
C ARG A 62 4.52 -35.26 -6.36
N THR A 63 4.41 -34.09 -6.93
CA THR A 63 5.38 -33.00 -6.75
C THR A 63 4.84 -31.97 -5.74
N LYS A 64 5.73 -31.44 -4.90
CA LYS A 64 5.43 -30.39 -3.94
C LYS A 64 6.29 -29.16 -4.22
N ALA A 65 5.66 -27.99 -4.25
CA ALA A 65 6.34 -26.71 -4.33
C ALA A 65 6.33 -26.02 -2.95
N PRO A 66 7.41 -25.33 -2.56
CA PRO A 66 7.39 -24.45 -1.39
C PRO A 66 6.44 -23.27 -1.61
N LYS A 67 5.93 -22.74 -0.50
CA LYS A 67 5.12 -21.51 -0.52
C LYS A 67 6.04 -20.31 -0.78
N ILE A 68 5.75 -19.58 -1.85
CA ILE A 68 6.42 -18.30 -2.13
C ILE A 68 5.92 -17.28 -1.09
N GLN A 69 6.86 -16.69 -0.37
CA GLN A 69 6.57 -15.61 0.58
C GLN A 69 6.74 -14.26 -0.10
N ARG A 70 6.04 -13.24 0.41
CA ARG A 70 6.16 -11.83 -0.02
C ARG A 70 5.81 -11.55 -1.48
N LEU A 71 5.12 -12.47 -2.14
CA LEU A 71 4.55 -12.23 -3.45
C LEU A 71 3.42 -11.19 -3.38
N VAL A 72 3.40 -10.27 -4.34
CA VAL A 72 2.29 -9.35 -4.56
C VAL A 72 1.10 -10.16 -5.07
N THR A 73 0.13 -10.44 -4.19
CA THR A 73 -1.08 -11.19 -4.54
C THR A 73 -2.30 -10.25 -4.60
N PRO A 74 -3.36 -10.59 -5.35
CA PRO A 74 -4.61 -9.80 -5.36
C PRO A 74 -5.17 -9.55 -3.96
N ARG A 75 -4.99 -10.51 -3.04
CA ARG A 75 -5.37 -10.37 -1.63
C ARG A 75 -4.58 -9.27 -0.90
N VAL A 76 -3.27 -9.18 -1.15
CA VAL A 76 -2.43 -8.11 -0.58
C VAL A 76 -2.88 -6.75 -1.12
N LEU A 77 -3.20 -6.66 -2.42
CA LEU A 77 -3.75 -5.44 -3.03
C LEU A 77 -5.10 -5.07 -2.41
N GLN A 78 -6.00 -6.03 -2.23
CA GLN A 78 -7.30 -5.84 -1.59
C GLN A 78 -7.15 -5.34 -0.14
N HIS A 79 -6.24 -5.93 0.64
CA HIS A 79 -5.96 -5.46 2.00
C HIS A 79 -5.43 -4.03 2.02
N LYS A 80 -4.55 -3.66 1.07
CA LYS A 80 -4.04 -2.30 0.91
C LYS A 80 -5.15 -1.32 0.56
N HIS A 81 -6.03 -1.67 -0.39
CA HIS A 81 -7.20 -0.88 -0.75
C HIS A 81 -8.14 -0.68 0.45
N ARG A 82 -8.44 -1.74 1.18
CA ARG A 82 -9.26 -1.69 2.40
C ARG A 82 -8.66 -0.76 3.45
N HIS A 83 -7.35 -0.84 3.68
CA HIS A 83 -6.68 0.00 4.67
C HIS A 83 -6.80 1.49 4.32
N ILE A 84 -6.61 1.85 3.04
CA ILE A 84 -6.78 3.23 2.56
C ILE A 84 -8.25 3.66 2.69
N ALA A 85 -9.20 2.81 2.32
CA ALA A 85 -10.63 3.09 2.42
C ALA A 85 -11.06 3.37 3.87
N LEU A 86 -10.60 2.55 4.83
CA LEU A 86 -10.88 2.75 6.26
C LEU A 86 -10.33 4.08 6.78
N LYS A 87 -9.13 4.50 6.34
CA LYS A 87 -8.59 5.82 6.70
C LYS A 87 -9.47 6.95 6.20
N LYS A 88 -9.90 6.89 4.93
CA LYS A 88 -10.82 7.88 4.34
C LYS A 88 -12.17 7.91 5.04
N GLN A 89 -12.69 6.75 5.44
CA GLN A 89 -13.97 6.66 6.15
C GLN A 89 -13.88 7.31 7.55
N ARG A 90 -12.78 7.08 8.27
CA ARG A 90 -12.53 7.69 9.59
C ARG A 90 -12.43 9.21 9.51
N THR A 91 -11.67 9.74 8.54
CA THR A 91 -11.55 11.19 8.37
C THR A 91 -12.87 11.84 7.98
N LYS A 92 -13.65 11.19 7.10
CA LYS A 92 -14.99 11.64 6.75
C LYS A 92 -15.91 11.69 7.98
N LYS A 93 -15.97 10.60 8.74
CA LYS A 93 -16.78 10.52 9.97
C LYS A 93 -16.44 11.64 10.95
N ASN A 94 -15.16 11.87 11.24
CA ASN A 94 -14.73 12.92 12.16
C ASN A 94 -15.10 14.32 11.65
N LYS A 95 -15.02 14.56 10.32
CA LYS A 95 -15.41 15.83 9.72
C LYS A 95 -16.92 16.06 9.83
N ASP A 96 -17.71 15.03 9.56
CA ASP A 96 -19.17 15.10 9.63
C ASP A 96 -19.62 15.33 11.09
N GLU A 97 -19.05 14.62 12.06
CA GLU A 97 -19.32 14.81 13.50
C GLU A 97 -18.97 16.21 13.99
N ALA A 98 -17.81 16.74 13.57
CA ALA A 98 -17.40 18.11 13.91
C ALA A 98 -18.36 19.15 13.32
N ALA A 99 -18.83 18.94 12.09
CA ALA A 99 -19.80 19.83 11.45
C ALA A 99 -21.17 19.79 12.17
N GLU A 100 -21.63 18.61 12.55
CA GLU A 100 -22.87 18.46 13.33
C GLU A 100 -22.77 19.12 14.71
N TYR A 101 -21.64 18.95 15.40
CA TYR A 101 -21.41 19.60 16.70
C TYR A 101 -21.37 21.13 16.57
N ALA A 102 -20.73 21.66 15.53
CA ALA A 102 -20.68 23.10 15.26
C ALA A 102 -22.09 23.70 15.04
N LYS A 103 -22.97 22.99 14.31
CA LYS A 103 -24.37 23.40 14.13
C LYS A 103 -25.12 23.46 15.46
N LEU A 104 -24.96 22.43 16.29
CA LEU A 104 -25.59 22.39 17.62
C LEU A 104 -25.11 23.54 18.51
N LEU A 105 -23.81 23.81 18.50
CA LEU A 105 -23.21 24.90 19.26
C LEU A 105 -23.77 26.26 18.81
N ALA A 106 -23.84 26.51 17.51
CA ALA A 106 -24.40 27.75 16.96
C ALA A 106 -25.85 27.97 17.39
N LYS A 107 -26.68 26.91 17.40
CA LYS A 107 -28.06 26.96 17.90
C LYS A 107 -28.11 27.36 19.38
N ARG A 108 -27.31 26.72 20.23
CA ARG A 108 -27.27 27.01 21.68
C ARG A 108 -26.79 28.42 21.99
N MET A 109 -25.79 28.91 21.25
CA MET A 109 -25.29 30.28 21.41
C MET A 109 -26.34 31.32 21.00
N LYS A 110 -27.10 31.05 19.93
CA LYS A 110 -28.20 31.92 19.48
C LYS A 110 -29.32 31.98 20.54
N GLU A 111 -29.78 30.84 21.04
CA GLU A 111 -30.80 30.77 22.10
C GLU A 111 -30.35 31.50 23.37
N ALA A 112 -29.09 31.35 23.79
CA ALA A 112 -28.55 32.06 24.95
C ALA A 112 -28.50 33.59 24.73
N LYS A 113 -28.13 34.03 23.53
CA LYS A 113 -28.11 35.45 23.14
C LYS A 113 -29.52 36.05 23.16
N GLU A 114 -30.51 35.35 22.62
CA GLU A 114 -31.92 35.78 22.60
C GLU A 114 -32.49 35.88 24.02
N LYS A 115 -32.24 34.88 24.88
CA LYS A 115 -32.62 34.94 26.31
C LYS A 115 -32.00 36.15 27.01
N ARG A 116 -30.72 36.42 26.76
CA ARG A 116 -30.06 37.61 27.34
C ARG A 116 -30.69 38.91 26.85
N GLN A 117 -31.00 39.01 25.56
CA GLN A 117 -31.68 40.18 24.99
C GLN A 117 -33.08 40.37 25.58
N GLU A 118 -33.82 39.29 25.80
CA GLU A 118 -35.14 39.35 26.43
C GLU A 118 -35.07 39.85 27.88
N GLN A 119 -34.11 39.37 28.68
CA GLN A 119 -33.89 39.86 30.05
C GLN A 119 -33.52 41.35 30.06
N ILE A 120 -32.65 41.76 29.13
CA ILE A 120 -32.30 43.18 28.95
C ILE A 120 -33.56 43.98 28.60
N ALA A 121 -34.33 43.58 27.58
CA ALA A 121 -35.56 44.25 27.16
C ALA A 121 -36.62 44.31 28.27
N LYS A 122 -36.73 43.27 29.11
CA LYS A 122 -37.59 43.26 30.29
C LYS A 122 -37.13 44.29 31.32
N ARG A 123 -35.82 44.37 31.60
CA ARG A 123 -35.23 45.38 32.49
C ARG A 123 -35.51 46.80 31.98
N TRP A 124 -35.30 47.08 30.69
CA TRP A 124 -35.61 48.38 30.09
C TRP A 124 -37.09 48.74 30.22
N ARG A 125 -38.01 47.80 29.94
CA ARG A 125 -39.45 48.00 30.12
C ARG A 125 -39.82 48.36 31.56
N LEU A 126 -39.25 47.64 32.54
CA LEU A 126 -39.50 47.90 33.96
C LEU A 126 -38.95 49.27 34.39
N TRP A 127 -37.74 49.62 33.96
CA TRP A 127 -37.14 50.92 34.23
C TRP A 127 -37.99 52.06 33.66
N HIS A 128 -38.44 51.95 32.42
CA HIS A 128 -39.28 52.96 31.78
C HIS A 128 -40.65 53.11 32.47
N LYS A 129 -41.29 52.00 32.84
CA LYS A 129 -42.54 52.01 33.63
C LYS A 129 -42.38 52.69 34.99
N SER A 130 -41.21 52.55 35.62
CA SER A 130 -40.93 53.20 36.92
C SER A 130 -40.78 54.70 36.78
N LEU A 131 -40.18 55.18 35.69
CA LEU A 131 -40.00 56.61 35.41
C LEU A 131 -41.31 57.32 35.06
N MET A 132 -42.24 56.65 34.38
CA MET A 132 -43.55 57.21 34.03
C MET A 132 -44.56 57.24 35.19
N LYS A 133 -44.20 56.75 36.38
CA LYS A 133 -45.06 56.67 37.57
C LYS A 133 -44.81 57.79 38.59
N PHE A 134 -43.86 58.69 38.31
CA PHE A 134 -43.64 59.97 38.99
C PHE A 134 -44.05 61.10 38.05
#